data_AF-G3V2P7-F1
#
_entry.id   AF-G3V2P7-F1
#
_cell.length_a   1.000
_cell.length_b   1.000
_cell.length_c   1.000
_cell.angle_alpha   90.00
_cell.angle_beta   90.00
_cell.angle_gamma   90.00
#
_symmetry.space_group_name_H-M   'P 1'
#
loop_
_entity.id
_entity.type
_entity.pdbx_description
1 polymer ?
#
loop_
_entity_poly.entity_id
_entity_poly.type
_entity_poly.pdbx_seq_one_letter_code
_entity_poly.pdbx_strand_id
1 'polypeptide(L)'
;MYDNMSTMVYIKEDKLEKLTQDEIISKTKQVIQGLEALKNEHNSILQSLLETLKCLKKDDESNLVEEKSNMIRKSLEMLELGLSEAQVMMALSNHLNAVESEKQKLRAQVRRLCQENQWLRDELANTQQKLQKSEQSVAQLEEEKKHLEF
;
A
#
# COMPACT_ATOMS: atom_id res chain seq x y z
N MET A 1 -12.75 38.79 11.82
CA MET A 1 -12.18 37.69 11.05
C MET A 1 -13.10 36.50 11.25
N TYR A 2 -13.63 35.95 10.16
CA TYR A 2 -14.72 34.97 10.16
C TYR A 2 -14.25 33.59 10.65
N ASP A 3 -14.89 33.09 11.72
CA ASP A 3 -14.86 31.68 12.11
C ASP A 3 -15.77 30.88 11.17
N ASN A 4 -15.19 30.18 10.21
CA ASN A 4 -15.88 29.13 9.46
C ASN A 4 -15.73 27.81 10.23
N MET A 5 -16.61 27.57 11.20
CA MET A 5 -16.78 26.26 11.81
C MET A 5 -17.35 25.30 10.75
N SER A 6 -16.46 24.47 10.20
CA SER A 6 -16.81 23.40 9.28
C SER A 6 -17.59 22.32 10.03
N THR A 7 -18.91 22.34 9.89
CA THR A 7 -19.80 21.27 10.36
C THR A 7 -19.42 19.97 9.67
N MET A 8 -18.76 19.06 10.40
CA MET A 8 -18.60 17.67 9.96
C MET A 8 -19.99 17.06 9.83
N VAL A 9 -20.44 16.87 8.59
CA VAL A 9 -21.60 16.04 8.29
C VAL A 9 -21.20 14.60 8.66
N TYR A 10 -21.73 14.13 9.78
CA TYR A 10 -21.64 12.73 10.18
C TYR A 10 -22.43 11.93 9.15
N ILE A 11 -21.74 11.39 8.14
CA ILE A 11 -22.32 10.39 7.24
C ILE A 11 -22.64 9.19 8.13
N LYS A 12 -23.93 8.95 8.31
CA LYS A 12 -24.44 7.75 8.96
C LYS A 12 -24.02 6.59 8.06
N GLU A 13 -22.90 5.97 8.38
CA GLU A 13 -22.48 4.72 7.74
C GLU A 13 -23.57 3.70 8.05
N ASP A 14 -24.44 3.42 7.07
CA ASP A 14 -25.15 2.15 7.05
C ASP A 14 -24.09 1.08 7.31
N LYS A 15 -24.36 0.21 8.30
CA LYS A 15 -23.52 -0.95 8.64
C LYS A 15 -23.52 -1.94 7.47
N LEU A 16 -22.92 -1.54 6.36
CA LEU A 16 -22.30 -2.47 5.45
C LEU A 16 -21.19 -3.10 6.27
N GLU A 17 -21.26 -4.40 6.55
CA GLU A 17 -20.14 -5.12 7.16
C GLU A 17 -18.89 -4.78 6.36
N LYS A 18 -18.04 -3.93 6.93
CA LYS A 18 -16.79 -3.51 6.31
C LYS A 18 -15.90 -4.74 6.31
N LEU A 19 -15.79 -5.37 5.14
CA LEU A 19 -14.85 -6.46 4.94
C LEU A 19 -13.44 -5.94 5.26
N THR A 20 -12.71 -6.73 6.03
CA THR A 20 -11.30 -6.46 6.30
C THR A 20 -10.48 -6.64 5.03
N GLN A 21 -9.31 -5.99 4.97
CA GLN A 21 -8.40 -6.13 3.83
C GLN A 21 -8.02 -7.60 3.59
N ASP A 22 -7.79 -8.37 4.66
CA ASP A 22 -7.46 -9.79 4.57
C ASP A 22 -8.61 -10.62 4.00
N GLU A 23 -9.85 -10.32 4.39
CA GLU A 23 -11.03 -10.97 3.81
C GLU A 23 -11.21 -10.62 2.34
N ILE A 24 -10.96 -9.37 1.95
CA ILE A 24 -11.01 -8.95 0.54
C ILE A 24 -9.95 -9.71 -0.26
N ILE A 25 -8.69 -9.75 0.19
CA ILE A 25 -7.62 -10.49 -0.49
C ILE A 25 -7.95 -11.99 -0.57
N SER A 26 -8.46 -12.58 0.51
CA SER A 26 -8.85 -13.99 0.54
C SER A 26 -9.95 -14.29 -0.49
N LYS A 27 -11.00 -13.46 -0.52
CA LYS A 27 -12.08 -13.57 -1.52
C LYS A 27 -11.58 -13.36 -2.94
N THR A 28 -10.69 -12.38 -3.18
CA THR A 28 -10.09 -12.15 -4.50
C THR A 28 -9.28 -13.36 -4.97
N LYS A 29 -8.50 -14.00 -4.09
CA LYS A 29 -7.78 -15.25 -4.43
C LYS A 29 -8.73 -16.38 -4.81
N GLN A 30 -9.84 -16.53 -4.09
CA GLN A 30 -10.86 -17.52 -4.41
C GLN A 30 -11.52 -17.25 -5.78
N VAL A 31 -11.82 -15.97 -6.08
CA VAL A 31 -12.35 -15.56 -7.38
C VAL A 31 -11.36 -15.89 -8.50
N ILE A 32 -10.07 -15.60 -8.33
CA ILE A 32 -9.03 -15.95 -9.31
C ILE A 32 -9.04 -17.45 -9.62
N GLN A 33 -9.01 -18.29 -8.58
CA GLN A 33 -9.04 -19.76 -8.75
C GLN A 33 -10.31 -20.23 -9.48
N GLY A 34 -11.47 -19.67 -9.13
CA GLY A 34 -12.74 -19.99 -9.79
C GLY A 34 -12.77 -19.58 -11.26
N LEU A 35 -12.25 -18.38 -11.58
CA LEU A 35 -12.17 -17.90 -12.96
C LEU A 35 -11.17 -18.73 -13.80
N GLU A 36 -10.06 -19.16 -13.20
CA GLU A 36 -9.06 -20.01 -13.86
C GLU A 36 -9.62 -21.40 -14.19
N ALA A 37 -10.37 -22.00 -13.25
CA ALA A 37 -11.09 -23.24 -13.48
C ALA A 37 -12.13 -23.09 -14.63
N LEU A 38 -12.95 -22.04 -14.59
CA LEU A 38 -13.95 -21.79 -15.62
C LEU A 38 -13.33 -21.52 -17.00
N LYS A 39 -12.19 -20.82 -17.04
CA LYS A 39 -11.41 -20.61 -18.25
C LYS A 39 -10.93 -21.94 -18.85
N ASN A 40 -10.47 -22.88 -18.01
CA ASN A 40 -10.02 -24.19 -18.47
C ASN A 40 -11.18 -25.05 -19.01
N GLU A 41 -12.35 -24.98 -18.37
CA GLU A 41 -13.57 -25.64 -18.86
C GLU A 41 -13.99 -25.07 -20.23
N HIS A 42 -14.04 -23.74 -20.36
CA HIS A 42 -14.38 -23.08 -21.62
C HIS A 42 -13.40 -23.40 -22.74
N ASN A 43 -12.10 -23.48 -22.45
CA ASN A 43 -11.10 -23.93 -23.42
C ASN A 43 -11.35 -25.39 -23.85
N SER A 44 -11.67 -26.28 -22.92
CA SER A 44 -11.98 -27.68 -23.24
C SER A 44 -13.22 -27.80 -24.13
N ILE A 45 -14.27 -27.04 -23.82
CA ILE A 45 -15.49 -26.95 -24.64
C ILE A 45 -15.16 -26.41 -26.04
N LEU A 46 -14.36 -25.35 -26.13
CA LEU A 46 -13.98 -24.77 -27.41
C LEU A 46 -13.21 -25.76 -28.28
N GLN A 47 -12.26 -26.51 -27.71
CA GLN A 47 -11.53 -27.54 -28.45
C GLN A 47 -12.47 -28.63 -28.98
N SER A 48 -13.40 -29.11 -28.15
CA SER A 48 -14.40 -30.10 -28.55
C SER A 48 -15.32 -29.59 -29.68
N LEU A 49 -15.75 -28.32 -29.63
CA LEU A 49 -16.54 -27.70 -30.70
C LEU A 49 -15.73 -27.59 -32.01
N LEU A 50 -14.46 -27.19 -31.92
CA LEU A 50 -13.57 -27.10 -33.08
C LEU A 50 -13.29 -28.47 -33.72
N GLU A 51 -13.16 -29.52 -32.92
CA GLU A 51 -13.04 -30.89 -33.41
C GLU A 51 -14.32 -31.36 -34.11
N THR A 52 -15.48 -31.08 -33.52
CA THR A 52 -16.79 -31.39 -34.10
C THR A 52 -16.97 -30.71 -35.46
N LEU A 53 -16.60 -29.43 -35.56
CA LEU A 53 -16.72 -28.64 -36.78
C LEU A 53 -15.87 -29.20 -37.94
N LYS A 54 -14.72 -29.83 -37.66
CA LYS A 54 -13.90 -30.50 -38.67
C LYS A 54 -14.58 -31.74 -39.28
N CYS A 55 -15.48 -32.37 -38.54
CA CYS A 55 -16.17 -33.60 -38.96
C CYS A 55 -17.50 -33.31 -39.68
N LEU A 56 -18.02 -32.08 -39.58
CA LEU A 56 -19.27 -31.67 -40.19
C LEU A 56 -19.07 -31.24 -41.66
N LYS A 57 -20.10 -31.46 -42.49
CA LYS A 57 -20.17 -30.84 -43.82
C LYS A 57 -20.74 -29.43 -43.67
N LYS A 58 -20.51 -28.55 -44.64
CA LYS A 58 -21.08 -27.19 -44.64
C LYS A 58 -22.61 -27.25 -44.81
N ASP A 59 -23.31 -27.37 -43.70
CA ASP A 59 -24.75 -27.33 -43.56
C ASP A 59 -25.14 -26.51 -42.30
N ASP A 60 -26.43 -26.51 -41.96
CA ASP A 60 -26.95 -25.74 -40.82
C ASP A 60 -26.37 -26.19 -39.46
N GLU A 61 -25.94 -27.45 -39.31
CA GLU A 61 -25.29 -27.93 -38.09
C GLU A 61 -23.90 -27.31 -37.92
N SER A 62 -23.15 -27.14 -39.02
CA SER A 62 -21.87 -26.44 -39.00
C SER A 62 -22.00 -24.98 -38.59
N ASN A 63 -23.06 -24.29 -39.02
CA ASN A 63 -23.30 -22.89 -38.66
C ASN A 63 -23.57 -22.74 -37.16
N LEU A 64 -24.39 -23.63 -36.59
CA LEU A 64 -24.71 -23.62 -35.16
C LEU A 64 -23.47 -23.88 -34.28
N VAL A 65 -22.58 -24.80 -34.69
CA VAL A 65 -21.34 -25.09 -33.95
C VAL A 65 -20.37 -23.90 -33.99
N GLU A 66 -20.30 -23.18 -35.12
CA GLU A 66 -19.49 -21.96 -35.23
C GLU A 66 -20.03 -20.84 -34.32
N GLU A 67 -21.35 -20.64 -34.27
CA GLU A 67 -21.97 -19.66 -33.35
C GLU A 67 -21.67 -19.98 -31.89
N LYS A 68 -21.81 -21.24 -31.47
CA LYS A 68 -21.44 -21.68 -30.11
C LYS A 68 -19.95 -21.44 -29.83
N SER A 69 -19.08 -21.73 -30.80
CA SER A 69 -17.64 -21.48 -30.68
C SER A 69 -17.35 -19.99 -30.48
N ASN A 70 -18.03 -19.12 -31.22
CA ASN A 70 -17.93 -17.67 -31.07
C ASN A 70 -18.41 -17.17 -29.71
N MET A 71 -19.49 -17.73 -29.16
CA MET A 71 -19.94 -17.40 -27.80
C MET A 71 -18.89 -17.79 -26.75
N ILE A 72 -18.28 -18.97 -26.88
CA ILE A 72 -17.24 -19.42 -25.95
C ILE A 72 -15.99 -18.53 -26.05
N ARG A 73 -15.57 -18.13 -27.26
CA ARG A 73 -14.45 -17.18 -27.46
C ARG A 73 -14.71 -15.85 -26.75
N LYS A 74 -15.89 -15.25 -26.92
CA LYS A 74 -16.27 -14.02 -26.20
C LYS A 74 -16.27 -14.20 -24.68
N SER A 75 -16.75 -15.35 -24.21
CA SER A 75 -16.71 -15.66 -22.78
C SER A 75 -15.29 -15.80 -22.26
N LEU A 76 -14.37 -16.38 -23.03
CA LEU A 76 -12.96 -16.49 -22.66
C LEU A 76 -12.31 -15.10 -22.55
N GLU A 77 -12.59 -14.19 -23.47
CA GLU A 77 -12.12 -12.79 -23.40
C GLU A 77 -12.58 -12.11 -22.09
N MET A 78 -13.85 -12.29 -21.71
CA MET A 78 -14.38 -11.74 -20.46
C MET A 78 -13.73 -12.36 -19.21
N LEU A 79 -13.45 -13.67 -19.22
CA LEU A 79 -12.75 -14.35 -18.14
C LEU A 79 -11.31 -13.85 -18.00
N GLU A 80 -10.62 -13.62 -19.11
CA GLU A 80 -9.27 -13.07 -19.13
C GLU A 80 -9.21 -11.64 -18.59
N LEU A 81 -10.18 -10.80 -18.96
CA LEU A 81 -10.34 -9.46 -18.38
C LEU A 81 -10.54 -9.55 -16.87
N GLY A 82 -11.50 -10.35 -16.39
CA GLY A 82 -11.76 -10.52 -14.95
C GLY A 82 -10.56 -11.05 -14.16
N LEU A 83 -9.79 -11.98 -14.75
CA LEU A 83 -8.53 -12.46 -14.15
C LEU A 83 -7.49 -11.34 -14.04
N SER A 84 -7.33 -10.55 -15.10
CA SER A 84 -6.37 -9.43 -15.11
C SER A 84 -6.75 -8.35 -14.08
N GLU A 85 -8.03 -8.05 -13.94
CA GLU A 85 -8.54 -7.09 -12.95
C GLU A 85 -8.30 -7.59 -11.52
N ALA A 86 -8.58 -8.86 -11.24
CA ALA A 86 -8.32 -9.46 -9.95
C ALA A 86 -6.81 -9.50 -9.60
N GLN A 87 -5.95 -9.72 -10.59
CA GLN A 87 -4.49 -9.64 -10.42
C GLN A 87 -4.04 -8.20 -10.08
N VAL A 88 -4.63 -7.19 -10.72
CA VAL A 88 -4.37 -5.77 -10.38
C VAL A 88 -4.78 -5.48 -8.94
N MET A 89 -5.94 -5.98 -8.48
CA MET A 89 -6.36 -5.82 -7.08
C MET A 89 -5.35 -6.42 -6.10
N MET A 90 -4.82 -7.60 -6.40
CA MET A 90 -3.78 -8.27 -5.60
C MET A 90 -2.48 -7.45 -5.55
N ALA A 91 -2.01 -6.97 -6.71
CA ALA A 91 -0.81 -6.15 -6.80
C ALA A 91 -0.95 -4.83 -6.03
N LEU A 92 -2.12 -4.18 -6.14
CA LEU A 92 -2.43 -2.96 -5.42
C LEU A 92 -2.38 -3.16 -3.90
N SER A 93 -2.94 -4.27 -3.40
CA SER A 93 -2.91 -4.58 -1.97
C SER A 93 -1.48 -4.73 -1.42
N ASN A 94 -0.62 -5.43 -2.17
CA ASN A 94 0.79 -5.58 -1.83
C ASN A 94 1.52 -4.23 -1.82
N HIS A 95 1.27 -3.38 -2.82
CA HIS A 95 1.86 -2.05 -2.90
C HIS A 95 1.44 -1.17 -1.72
N LEU A 96 0.15 -1.19 -1.36
CA LEU A 96 -0.37 -0.43 -0.22
C LEU A 96 0.30 -0.86 1.10
N ASN A 97 0.46 -2.16 1.30
CA ASN A 97 1.16 -2.70 2.48
C ASN A 97 2.63 -2.24 2.55
N ALA A 98 3.32 -2.22 1.40
CA ALA A 98 4.70 -1.73 1.34
C ALA A 98 4.78 -0.23 1.68
N VAL A 99 3.89 0.59 1.12
CA VAL A 99 3.83 2.03 1.39
C VAL A 99 3.52 2.31 2.87
N GLU A 100 2.58 1.58 3.47
CA GLU A 100 2.26 1.76 4.88
C GLU A 100 3.43 1.35 5.79
N SER A 101 4.16 0.29 5.43
CA SER A 101 5.39 -0.11 6.14
C SER A 101 6.46 0.97 6.08
N GLU A 102 6.73 1.53 4.89
CA GLU A 102 7.70 2.63 4.73
C GLU A 102 7.30 3.88 5.52
N LYS A 103 6.01 4.23 5.51
CA LYS A 103 5.47 5.33 6.33
C LYS A 103 5.71 5.09 7.83
N GLN A 104 5.54 3.87 8.32
CA GLN A 104 5.83 3.55 9.72
C GLN A 104 7.32 3.67 10.06
N LYS A 105 8.21 3.24 9.16
CA LYS A 105 9.67 3.39 9.33
C LYS A 105 10.07 4.87 9.38
N LEU A 106 9.58 5.69 8.44
CA LEU A 106 9.86 7.12 8.42
C LEU A 106 9.35 7.81 9.69
N ARG A 107 8.14 7.45 10.17
CA ARG A 107 7.63 7.97 11.45
C ARG A 107 8.53 7.60 12.63
N ALA A 108 9.08 6.40 12.66
CA ALA A 108 10.04 6.00 13.70
C ALA A 108 11.36 6.79 13.60
N GLN A 109 11.84 7.02 12.38
CA GLN A 109 13.04 7.82 12.14
C GLN A 109 12.87 9.27 12.59
N VAL A 110 11.73 9.89 12.27
CA VAL A 110 11.40 11.25 12.73
C VAL A 110 11.42 11.31 14.26
N ARG A 111 10.80 10.34 14.96
CA ARG A 111 10.85 10.29 16.43
C ARG A 111 12.28 10.18 16.96
N ARG A 112 13.11 9.32 16.37
CA ARG A 112 14.53 9.18 16.75
C ARG A 112 15.30 10.49 16.55
N LEU A 113 15.16 11.13 15.39
CA LEU A 113 15.84 12.38 15.09
C LEU A 113 15.41 13.52 16.01
N CYS A 114 14.14 13.58 16.41
CA CYS A 114 13.68 14.56 17.40
C CYS A 114 14.32 14.33 18.78
N GLN A 115 14.46 13.07 19.21
CA GLN A 115 15.15 12.73 20.46
C GLN A 115 16.63 13.08 20.42
N GLU A 116 17.30 12.75 19.31
CA GLU A 116 18.71 13.09 19.10
C GLU A 116 18.93 14.61 19.08
N ASN A 117 18.07 15.35 18.38
CA ASN A 117 18.13 16.81 18.39
C ASN A 117 17.94 17.40 19.79
N GLN A 118 17.02 16.84 20.59
CA GLN A 118 16.83 17.28 21.96
C GLN A 118 18.08 17.00 22.80
N TRP A 119 18.62 15.79 22.69
CA TRP A 119 19.82 15.38 23.41
C TRP A 119 21.01 16.28 23.06
N LEU A 120 21.23 16.61 21.78
CA LEU A 120 22.29 17.51 21.35
C LEU A 120 22.11 18.93 21.90
N ARG A 121 20.87 19.42 21.99
CA ARG A 121 20.59 20.74 22.59
C ARG A 121 20.93 20.75 24.08
N ASP A 122 20.59 19.68 24.79
CA ASP A 122 20.90 19.53 26.22
C ASP A 122 22.41 19.43 26.45
N GLU A 123 23.12 18.66 25.61
CA GLU A 123 24.58 18.51 25.70
C GLU A 123 25.33 19.82 25.39
N LEU A 124 24.84 20.58 24.40
CA LEU A 124 25.37 21.92 24.09
C LEU A 124 25.17 22.88 25.27
N ALA A 125 23.98 22.91 25.86
CA ALA A 125 23.69 23.74 27.03
C ALA A 125 24.59 23.38 28.23
N ASN A 126 24.80 22.08 28.48
CA ASN A 126 25.70 21.60 29.52
C ASN A 126 27.15 22.05 29.28
N THR A 127 27.62 21.97 28.03
CA THR A 127 28.98 22.40 27.66
C THR A 127 29.15 23.91 27.82
N GLN A 128 28.17 24.69 27.39
CA GLN A 128 28.16 26.15 27.56
C GLN A 128 28.21 26.55 29.04
N GLN A 129 27.45 25.86 29.90
CA GLN A 129 27.48 26.12 31.34
C GLN A 129 28.85 25.82 31.97
N LYS A 130 29.51 24.72 31.55
CA LYS A 130 30.86 24.39 32.02
C LYS A 130 31.89 25.42 31.56
N LEU A 131 31.80 25.87 30.31
CA LEU A 131 32.66 26.92 29.76
C LEU A 131 32.53 28.21 30.57
N GLN A 132 31.30 28.69 30.79
CA GLN A 132 31.05 29.91 31.56
C GLN A 132 31.65 29.85 32.98
N LYS A 133 31.54 28.71 33.66
CA LYS A 133 32.16 28.52 34.99
C LYS A 133 33.68 28.56 34.94
N SER A 134 34.28 27.96 33.91
CA SER A 134 35.72 27.99 33.71
C SER A 134 36.22 29.41 33.43
N GLU A 135 35.51 30.17 32.59
CA GLU A 135 35.83 31.57 32.29
C GLU A 135 35.75 32.45 33.54
N GLN A 136 34.71 32.26 34.37
CA GLN A 136 34.59 32.95 35.67
C GLN A 136 35.77 32.61 36.60
N SER A 137 36.16 31.33 36.66
CA SER A 137 37.28 30.89 37.51
C SER A 137 38.61 31.49 37.02
N VAL A 138 38.84 31.54 35.71
CA VAL A 138 40.05 32.15 35.13
C VAL A 138 40.10 33.64 35.46
N ALA A 139 38.99 34.38 35.29
CA ALA A 139 38.94 35.80 35.62
C ALA A 139 39.25 36.07 37.11
N GLN A 140 38.70 35.24 38.02
CA GLN A 140 39.00 35.33 39.45
C GLN A 140 40.50 35.08 39.74
N LEU A 141 41.07 34.03 39.16
CA LEU A 141 42.49 33.71 39.33
C LEU A 141 43.41 34.80 38.76
N GLU A 142 43.03 35.44 37.65
CA GLU A 142 43.77 36.56 37.09
C GLU A 142 43.75 37.80 38.01
N GLU A 143 42.64 38.06 38.69
CA GLU A 143 42.52 39.12 39.69
C GLU A 143 43.34 38.82 40.95
N GLU A 144 43.23 37.61 41.49
CA GLU A 144 44.03 37.17 42.64
C GLU A 144 45.54 37.23 42.34
N LYS A 145 45.95 36.77 41.16
CA LYS A 145 47.34 36.86 40.72
C LYS A 145 47.83 38.31 40.70
N LYS A 146 47.04 39.23 40.14
CA LYS A 146 47.39 40.66 40.15
C LYS A 146 47.55 41.17 41.57
N HIS A 147 46.66 40.81 42.49
CA HIS A 147 46.77 41.22 43.90
C HIS A 147 48.02 40.68 44.59
N LEU A 148 48.47 39.47 44.26
CA LEU A 148 49.68 38.86 44.83
C LEU A 148 50.99 39.40 44.23
N GLU A 149 50.94 40.05 43.08
CA GLU A 149 52.11 40.64 42.41
C GLU A 149 52.47 42.06 42.89
N PHE A 150 51.66 42.67 43.78
CA PHE A 150 51.91 43.95 44.45
C PHE A 150 52.28 43.77 45.93
#